data_AF-A0A9P7QY38-F1
#
_entry.id   AF-A0A9P7QY38-F1
#
_cell.length_a   1.000
_cell.length_b   1.000
_cell.length_c   1.000
_cell.angle_alpha   90.00
_cell.angle_beta   90.00
_cell.angle_gamma   90.00
#
_symmetry.space_group_name_H-M   'P 1'
#
loop_
_entity.id
_entity.type
_entity.pdbx_description
1 polymer ?
#
loop_
_entity_poly.entity_id
_entity_poly.type
_entity_poly.pdbx_seq_one_letter_code
_entity_poly.pdbx_strand_id
1 'polypeptide(L)'
;MEWIKRMSKSIWGPSLERMRELYLSSVRPIISYACPVWFVLGNSASRLYQTKQKLIHELRSLQSECLAFVAGAFRRTSSLMLHKELFVMPIAVYLHQLAMAHFAFLASHPYRASYVHAKVLAGNTLPEQPVTQYIKQQARLLSASLWRAYLSEHTRSKTAHRGLSGKPVALSSPWGPNNFRRYRGLSRAQSTIFFQCRTGFIGLNSYLHPRKLAETSMCPCGLAKHTVEHLFLDCPLLAKRRKDDQASVRECRQHGSLYKANMVAHGMLNTFWVRKVSIAKLLNDFPYEASMWAIHNFGLGQFEWTDVHMLNGPSIKHPDLLFAGT
;
A
#
# COMPACT_ATOMS: atom_id res chain seq x y z
N MET A 1 -7.32 -10.23 -17.04
CA MET A 1 -7.10 -8.81 -16.65
C MET A 1 -7.38 -7.81 -17.77
N GLU A 2 -7.51 -8.23 -19.03
CA GLU A 2 -7.72 -7.28 -20.15
C GLU A 2 -8.98 -6.43 -20.03
N TRP A 3 -10.07 -6.98 -19.49
CA TRP A 3 -11.30 -6.22 -19.27
C TRP A 3 -11.11 -5.04 -18.30
N ILE A 4 -10.38 -5.25 -17.20
CA ILE A 4 -10.02 -4.19 -16.24
C ILE A 4 -9.19 -3.09 -16.92
N LYS A 5 -8.28 -3.48 -17.84
CA LYS A 5 -7.44 -2.54 -18.61
C LYS A 5 -8.25 -1.66 -19.57
N ARG A 6 -9.41 -2.14 -20.05
CA ARG A 6 -10.31 -1.35 -20.90
C ARG A 6 -11.17 -0.36 -20.11
N MET A 7 -11.39 -0.62 -18.83
CA MET A 7 -12.30 0.19 -17.99
C MET A 7 -11.64 1.41 -17.35
N SER A 8 -10.32 1.41 -17.19
CA SER A 8 -9.62 2.48 -16.47
C SER A 8 -8.17 2.61 -16.90
N LYS A 9 -7.64 3.83 -16.82
CA LYS A 9 -6.21 4.12 -16.89
C LYS A 9 -5.76 4.91 -15.64
N SER A 10 -4.61 5.58 -15.68
CA SER A 10 -4.14 6.37 -14.54
C SER A 10 -4.95 7.64 -14.31
N ILE A 11 -5.43 8.28 -15.39
CA ILE A 11 -6.13 9.58 -15.35
C ILE A 11 -7.65 9.42 -15.34
N TRP A 12 -8.18 8.49 -16.14
CA TRP A 12 -9.61 8.33 -16.35
C TRP A 12 -10.13 6.94 -15.93
N GLY A 13 -11.42 6.87 -15.68
CA GLY A 13 -12.12 5.68 -15.20
C GLY A 13 -12.72 5.87 -13.81
N PRO A 14 -13.20 4.77 -13.20
CA PRO A 14 -13.84 4.81 -11.90
C PRO A 14 -12.90 5.30 -10.79
N SER A 15 -13.48 5.83 -9.71
CA SER A 15 -12.72 6.22 -8.51
C SER A 15 -11.93 5.03 -7.94
N LEU A 16 -10.89 5.31 -7.17
CA LEU A 16 -10.10 4.25 -6.51
C LEU A 16 -10.98 3.33 -5.66
N GLU A 17 -12.02 3.89 -5.05
CA GLU A 17 -12.99 3.14 -4.26
C GLU A 17 -13.75 2.12 -5.08
N ARG A 18 -14.29 2.56 -6.22
CA ARG A 18 -15.00 1.63 -7.11
C ARG A 18 -14.08 0.58 -7.70
N MET A 19 -12.84 0.96 -8.06
CA MET A 19 -11.84 0.03 -8.55
C MET A 19 -11.46 -1.03 -7.51
N ARG A 20 -11.32 -0.63 -6.24
CA ARG A 20 -11.09 -1.57 -5.13
C ARG A 20 -12.27 -2.51 -4.97
N GLU A 21 -13.51 -2.00 -4.97
CA GLU A 21 -14.72 -2.83 -4.88
C GLU A 21 -14.79 -3.87 -5.99
N LEU A 22 -14.46 -3.50 -7.23
CA LEU A 22 -14.39 -4.44 -8.36
C LEU A 22 -13.38 -5.56 -8.12
N TYR A 23 -12.18 -5.24 -7.61
CA TYR A 23 -11.21 -6.28 -7.24
C TYR A 23 -11.77 -7.21 -6.15
N LEU A 24 -12.42 -6.66 -5.13
CA LEU A 24 -12.92 -7.41 -3.99
C LEU A 24 -14.14 -8.29 -4.33
N SER A 25 -14.94 -7.89 -5.31
CA SER A 25 -16.18 -8.57 -5.73
C SER A 25 -16.01 -9.50 -6.92
N SER A 26 -15.06 -9.24 -7.83
CA SER A 26 -14.86 -10.05 -9.03
C SER A 26 -13.60 -10.93 -8.92
N VAL A 27 -12.44 -10.33 -8.66
CA VAL A 27 -11.14 -11.04 -8.74
C VAL A 27 -10.90 -11.89 -7.50
N ARG A 28 -11.08 -11.32 -6.31
CA ARG A 28 -10.78 -12.00 -5.05
C ARG A 28 -11.61 -13.29 -4.85
N PRO A 29 -12.92 -13.32 -5.13
CA PRO A 29 -13.72 -14.55 -4.99
C PRO A 29 -13.26 -15.67 -5.90
N ILE A 30 -12.87 -15.36 -7.15
CA ILE A 30 -12.31 -16.34 -8.10
C ILE A 30 -11.05 -16.98 -7.53
N ILE A 31 -10.12 -16.17 -7.01
CA ILE A 31 -8.88 -16.67 -6.41
C ILE A 31 -9.18 -17.52 -5.18
N SER A 32 -10.15 -17.13 -4.36
CA SER A 32 -10.49 -17.83 -3.11
C SER A 32 -11.45 -19.00 -3.27
N TYR A 33 -11.91 -19.26 -4.49
CA TYR A 33 -12.85 -20.35 -4.76
C TYR A 33 -12.26 -21.69 -4.32
N ALA A 34 -13.05 -22.46 -3.58
CA ALA A 34 -12.65 -23.75 -3.01
C ALA A 34 -11.32 -23.73 -2.22
N CYS A 35 -10.88 -22.56 -1.72
CA CYS A 35 -9.65 -22.39 -0.96
C CYS A 35 -9.43 -23.47 0.12
N PRO A 36 -10.42 -23.88 0.93
CA PRO A 36 -10.21 -24.91 1.96
C PRO A 36 -9.77 -26.27 1.42
N VAL A 37 -10.01 -26.57 0.14
CA VAL A 37 -9.69 -27.87 -0.48
C VAL A 37 -8.23 -27.91 -0.90
N TRP A 38 -7.72 -26.85 -1.54
CA TRP A 38 -6.39 -26.83 -2.15
C TRP A 38 -5.36 -26.02 -1.36
N PHE A 39 -5.80 -25.08 -0.52
CA PHE A 39 -4.92 -24.25 0.32
C PHE A 39 -4.72 -24.92 1.67
N VAL A 40 -3.86 -25.94 1.69
CA VAL A 40 -3.45 -26.63 2.92
C VAL A 40 -2.04 -26.14 3.29
N LEU A 41 -1.90 -25.57 4.48
CA LEU A 41 -0.60 -25.24 5.03
C LEU A 41 -0.14 -26.41 5.88
N GLY A 42 0.87 -27.12 5.39
CA GLY A 42 1.49 -28.21 6.12
C GLY A 42 2.03 -27.70 7.45
N ASN A 43 1.58 -28.31 8.54
CA ASN A 43 2.38 -28.35 9.76
C ASN A 43 3.63 -29.20 9.48
N SER A 44 4.75 -28.90 10.14
CA SER A 44 6.06 -29.52 9.93
C SER A 44 6.09 -31.06 9.93
N ALA A 45 5.03 -31.72 10.43
CA ALA A 45 4.88 -33.17 10.45
C ALA A 45 4.30 -33.78 9.15
N SER A 46 3.72 -33.01 8.22
CA SER A 46 2.98 -33.56 7.07
C SER A 46 3.35 -32.87 5.76
N ARG A 47 4.50 -33.25 5.17
CA ARG A 47 4.95 -32.77 3.84
C ARG A 47 4.03 -33.15 2.68
N LEU A 48 3.14 -34.13 2.85
CA LEU A 48 2.34 -34.71 1.76
C LEU A 48 1.21 -33.79 1.25
N TYR A 49 0.76 -32.83 2.06
CA TYR A 49 -0.38 -31.94 1.74
C TYR A 49 -0.01 -30.47 1.90
N GLN A 50 1.14 -30.05 1.40
CA GLN A 50 1.54 -28.64 1.46
C GLN A 50 1.25 -27.92 0.14
N THR A 51 0.59 -26.77 0.23
CA THR A 51 0.42 -25.87 -0.92
C THR A 51 1.80 -25.53 -1.48
N LYS A 52 2.00 -25.78 -2.78
CA LYS A 52 3.28 -25.47 -3.44
C LYS A 52 3.59 -23.99 -3.26
N GLN A 53 4.76 -23.67 -2.69
CA GLN A 53 5.20 -22.29 -2.47
C GLN A 53 5.19 -21.48 -3.79
N LYS A 54 5.52 -22.13 -4.91
CA LYS A 54 5.45 -21.55 -6.26
C LYS A 54 4.06 -20.96 -6.58
N LEU A 55 2.98 -21.69 -6.29
CA LEU A 55 1.61 -21.21 -6.51
C LEU A 55 1.31 -19.96 -5.66
N ILE A 56 1.72 -19.96 -4.39
CA ILE A 56 1.54 -18.81 -3.50
C ILE A 56 2.29 -17.59 -4.02
N HIS A 57 3.51 -17.78 -4.56
CA HIS A 57 4.27 -16.71 -5.19
C HIS A 57 3.58 -16.16 -6.44
N GLU A 58 3.04 -17.02 -7.30
CA GLU A 58 2.27 -16.62 -8.48
C GLU A 58 1.01 -15.82 -8.11
N LEU A 59 0.25 -16.29 -7.11
CA LEU A 59 -0.92 -15.56 -6.60
C LEU A 59 -0.55 -14.20 -5.99
N ARG A 60 0.55 -14.11 -5.25
CA ARG A 60 1.05 -12.84 -4.70
C ARG A 60 1.47 -11.88 -5.82
N SER A 61 2.10 -12.39 -6.87
CA SER A 61 2.48 -11.60 -8.05
C SER A 61 1.24 -11.06 -8.77
N LEU A 62 0.26 -11.93 -9.04
CA LEU A 62 -1.00 -11.57 -9.67
C LEU A 62 -1.76 -10.53 -8.84
N GLN A 63 -1.87 -10.72 -7.53
CA GLN A 63 -2.51 -9.75 -6.65
C GLN A 63 -1.78 -8.40 -6.69
N SER A 64 -0.45 -8.40 -6.63
CA SER A 64 0.33 -7.15 -6.66
C SER A 64 0.12 -6.39 -7.97
N GLU A 65 0.04 -7.11 -9.10
CA GLU A 65 -0.29 -6.53 -10.41
C GLU A 65 -1.70 -5.95 -10.44
N CYS A 66 -2.70 -6.69 -9.96
CA CYS A 66 -4.08 -6.20 -9.86
C CYS A 66 -4.18 -4.95 -8.98
N LEU A 67 -3.52 -4.95 -7.82
CA LEU A 67 -3.57 -3.83 -6.87
C LEU A 67 -2.80 -2.60 -7.39
N ALA A 68 -1.67 -2.80 -8.08
CA ALA A 68 -0.96 -1.70 -8.74
C ALA A 68 -1.86 -1.02 -9.77
N PHE A 69 -2.57 -1.83 -10.57
CA PHE A 69 -3.54 -1.32 -11.53
C PHE A 69 -4.71 -0.58 -10.85
N VAL A 70 -5.31 -1.18 -9.82
CA VAL A 70 -6.37 -0.55 -9.03
C VAL A 70 -5.89 0.79 -8.47
N ALA A 71 -4.65 0.90 -7.99
CA ALA A 71 -4.09 2.12 -7.42
C ALA A 71 -3.69 3.21 -8.41
N GLY A 72 -3.56 2.91 -9.71
CA GLY A 72 -2.90 3.86 -10.63
C GLY A 72 -1.37 3.85 -10.48
N ALA A 73 -0.80 2.86 -9.81
CA ALA A 73 0.62 2.82 -9.42
C ALA A 73 1.46 2.04 -10.43
N PHE A 74 2.78 2.26 -10.41
CA PHE A 74 3.70 1.49 -11.27
C PHE A 74 3.70 0.01 -10.90
N ARG A 75 3.87 -0.89 -11.90
CA ARG A 75 3.96 -2.35 -11.69
C ARG A 75 4.97 -2.74 -10.58
N ARG A 76 6.09 -2.00 -10.48
CA ARG A 76 7.17 -2.25 -9.51
C ARG A 76 6.96 -1.58 -8.14
N THR A 77 5.76 -1.08 -7.85
CA THR A 77 5.41 -0.57 -6.52
C THR A 77 5.50 -1.67 -5.47
N SER A 78 5.92 -1.31 -4.25
CA SER A 78 6.00 -2.24 -3.13
C SER A 78 4.64 -2.86 -2.81
N SER A 79 4.55 -4.20 -2.79
CA SER A 79 3.31 -4.92 -2.45
C SER A 79 2.81 -4.55 -1.06
N LEU A 80 3.73 -4.34 -0.11
CA LEU A 80 3.39 -3.90 1.24
C LEU A 80 2.62 -2.57 1.24
N MET A 81 3.04 -1.60 0.42
CA MET A 81 2.38 -0.31 0.32
C MET A 81 1.02 -0.41 -0.36
N LEU A 82 0.92 -1.22 -1.43
CA LEU A 82 -0.36 -1.50 -2.10
C LEU A 82 -1.38 -2.06 -1.12
N HIS A 83 -1.01 -3.08 -0.35
CA HIS A 83 -1.87 -3.66 0.68
C HIS A 83 -2.26 -2.65 1.76
N LYS A 84 -1.32 -1.79 2.18
CA LYS A 84 -1.53 -0.83 3.26
C LYS A 84 -2.44 0.32 2.87
N GLU A 85 -2.14 0.98 1.75
CA GLU A 85 -2.86 2.15 1.27
C GLU A 85 -4.26 1.77 0.78
N LEU A 86 -4.40 0.64 0.08
CA LEU A 86 -5.71 0.15 -0.37
C LEU A 86 -6.51 -0.55 0.73
N PHE A 87 -5.92 -0.78 1.90
CA PHE A 87 -6.52 -1.57 2.98
C PHE A 87 -7.06 -2.92 2.45
N VAL A 88 -6.20 -3.65 1.75
CA VAL A 88 -6.47 -4.98 1.19
C VAL A 88 -5.46 -5.96 1.77
N MET A 89 -5.96 -7.06 2.31
CA MET A 89 -5.12 -8.10 2.89
C MET A 89 -4.30 -8.84 1.82
N PRO A 90 -3.04 -9.19 2.10
CA PRO A 90 -2.25 -10.07 1.22
C PRO A 90 -2.97 -11.40 1.02
N ILE A 91 -2.94 -11.91 -0.21
CA ILE A 91 -3.76 -13.05 -0.64
C ILE A 91 -3.47 -14.29 0.19
N ALA A 92 -2.20 -14.54 0.51
CA ALA A 92 -1.80 -15.69 1.32
C ALA A 92 -2.40 -15.63 2.74
N VAL A 93 -2.44 -14.45 3.35
CA VAL A 93 -3.06 -14.26 4.67
C VAL A 93 -4.57 -14.41 4.57
N TYR A 94 -5.19 -13.81 3.54
CA TYR A 94 -6.63 -13.93 3.31
C TYR A 94 -7.09 -15.37 3.09
N LEU A 95 -6.41 -16.13 2.23
CA LEU A 95 -6.70 -17.54 1.96
C LEU A 95 -6.55 -18.38 3.22
N HIS A 96 -5.52 -18.11 4.03
CA HIS A 96 -5.38 -18.78 5.32
C HIS A 96 -6.56 -18.51 6.24
N GLN A 97 -6.92 -17.25 6.42
CA GLN A 97 -8.04 -16.87 7.29
C GLN A 97 -9.35 -17.49 6.81
N LEU A 98 -9.56 -17.54 5.50
CA LEU A 98 -10.73 -18.16 4.89
C LEU A 98 -10.74 -19.68 5.11
N ALA A 99 -9.63 -20.37 4.82
CA ALA A 99 -9.51 -21.80 5.03
C ALA A 99 -9.74 -22.17 6.50
N MET A 100 -9.13 -21.45 7.43
CA MET A 100 -9.33 -21.64 8.88
C MET A 100 -10.79 -21.41 9.29
N ALA A 101 -11.45 -20.37 8.78
CA ALA A 101 -12.86 -20.13 9.07
C ALA A 101 -13.76 -21.28 8.57
N HIS A 102 -13.48 -21.83 7.39
CA HIS A 102 -14.19 -23.00 6.86
C HIS A 102 -13.92 -24.27 7.68
N PHE A 103 -12.66 -24.55 8.03
CA PHE A 103 -12.32 -25.71 8.85
C PHE A 103 -12.92 -25.59 10.25
N ALA A 104 -12.92 -24.40 10.83
CA ALA A 104 -13.60 -24.08 12.07
C ALA A 104 -15.10 -24.38 11.98
N PHE A 105 -15.75 -23.95 10.90
CA PHE A 105 -17.16 -24.26 10.64
C PHE A 105 -17.41 -25.78 10.53
N LEU A 106 -16.61 -26.49 9.74
CA LEU A 106 -16.72 -27.94 9.58
C LEU A 106 -16.43 -28.69 10.88
N ALA A 107 -15.48 -28.21 11.69
CA ALA A 107 -15.16 -28.80 12.98
C ALA A 107 -16.24 -28.54 14.03
N SER A 108 -17.01 -27.44 13.89
CA SER A 108 -18.17 -27.14 14.73
C SER A 108 -19.45 -27.88 14.32
N HIS A 109 -19.40 -28.69 13.25
CA HIS A 109 -20.57 -29.42 12.77
C HIS A 109 -20.90 -30.59 13.71
N PRO A 110 -22.16 -30.74 14.19
CA PRO A 110 -22.51 -31.72 15.22
C PRO A 110 -22.16 -33.17 14.87
N TYR A 111 -22.19 -33.51 13.58
CA TYR A 111 -21.97 -34.86 13.06
C TYR A 111 -20.51 -35.18 12.74
N ARG A 112 -19.56 -34.26 12.97
CA ARG A 112 -18.14 -34.50 12.69
C ARG A 112 -17.43 -35.13 13.89
N ALA A 113 -16.59 -36.14 13.64
CA ALA A 113 -15.78 -36.79 14.67
C ALA A 113 -14.90 -35.81 15.47
N SER A 114 -14.41 -34.73 14.84
CA SER A 114 -13.65 -33.68 15.52
C SER A 114 -14.46 -32.90 16.56
N TYR A 115 -15.76 -32.69 16.31
CA TYR A 115 -16.68 -32.04 17.25
C TYR A 115 -16.93 -32.94 18.47
N VAL A 116 -17.21 -34.21 18.21
CA VAL A 116 -17.41 -35.23 19.25
C VAL A 116 -16.16 -35.38 20.10
N HIS A 117 -14.98 -35.45 19.47
CA HIS A 117 -13.70 -35.55 20.17
C HIS A 117 -13.38 -34.31 21.00
N ALA A 118 -13.61 -33.10 20.48
CA ALA A 118 -13.43 -31.87 21.25
C ALA A 118 -14.38 -31.78 22.46
N LYS A 119 -15.63 -32.23 22.31
CA LYS A 119 -16.61 -32.31 23.40
C LYS A 119 -16.17 -33.30 24.50
N VAL A 120 -15.63 -34.45 24.10
CA VAL A 120 -15.11 -35.48 25.02
C VAL A 120 -13.84 -35.01 25.75
N LEU A 121 -12.87 -34.41 25.04
CA LEU A 121 -11.64 -33.86 25.63
C LEU A 121 -11.89 -32.70 26.59
N ALA A 122 -12.95 -31.93 26.36
CA ALA A 122 -13.35 -30.83 27.22
C ALA A 122 -14.08 -31.27 28.51
N GLY A 123 -14.17 -32.57 28.77
CA GLY A 123 -14.59 -33.11 30.07
C GLY A 123 -15.96 -32.63 30.55
N ASN A 124 -16.94 -32.43 29.66
CA ASN A 124 -18.29 -31.91 29.95
C ASN A 124 -18.35 -30.61 30.78
N THR A 125 -17.22 -29.94 31.04
CA THR A 125 -17.07 -28.81 31.99
C THR A 125 -16.85 -27.47 31.28
N LEU A 126 -16.82 -27.44 29.94
CA LEU A 126 -16.96 -26.17 29.22
C LEU A 126 -18.31 -25.56 29.60
N PRO A 127 -18.34 -24.30 30.09
CA PRO A 127 -19.61 -23.57 30.18
C PRO A 127 -20.28 -23.60 28.80
N GLU A 128 -21.61 -23.64 28.76
CA GLU A 128 -22.46 -23.73 27.55
C GLU A 128 -22.28 -22.57 26.54
N GLN A 129 -21.12 -21.90 26.48
CA GLN A 129 -20.70 -21.27 25.25
C GLN A 129 -20.66 -22.36 24.18
N PRO A 130 -21.53 -22.31 23.14
CA PRO A 130 -21.62 -23.38 22.17
C PRO A 130 -20.22 -23.61 21.60
N VAL A 131 -19.73 -24.85 21.53
CA VAL A 131 -18.40 -25.25 21.01
C VAL A 131 -18.01 -24.48 19.73
N THR A 132 -19.01 -24.12 18.92
CA THR A 132 -18.97 -23.15 17.82
C THR A 132 -18.32 -21.79 18.15
N GLN A 133 -18.65 -21.13 19.25
CA GLN A 133 -18.05 -19.88 19.74
C GLN A 133 -16.57 -20.05 20.07
N TYR A 134 -16.18 -21.11 20.78
CA TYR A 134 -14.78 -21.40 21.08
C TYR A 134 -13.97 -21.61 19.80
N ILE A 135 -14.46 -22.44 18.88
CA ILE A 135 -13.80 -22.71 17.60
C ILE A 135 -13.70 -21.42 16.75
N LYS A 136 -14.74 -20.59 16.74
CA LYS A 136 -14.70 -19.25 16.11
C LYS A 136 -13.67 -18.33 16.77
N GLN A 137 -13.53 -18.36 18.09
CA GLN A 137 -12.54 -17.57 18.82
C GLN A 137 -11.12 -18.00 18.50
N GLN A 138 -10.85 -19.32 18.49
CA GLN A 138 -9.54 -19.86 18.10
C GLN A 138 -9.16 -19.48 16.66
N ALA A 139 -10.11 -19.59 15.72
CA ALA A 139 -9.89 -19.16 14.33
C ALA A 139 -9.55 -17.66 14.24
N ARG A 140 -10.20 -16.80 15.04
CA ARG A 140 -9.88 -15.36 15.13
C ARG A 140 -8.49 -15.11 15.70
N LEU A 141 -8.10 -15.83 16.74
CA LEU A 141 -6.77 -15.69 17.38
C LEU A 141 -5.65 -16.11 16.43
N LEU A 142 -5.80 -17.24 15.74
CA LEU A 142 -4.85 -17.72 14.72
C LEU A 142 -4.77 -16.76 13.53
N SER A 143 -5.92 -16.27 13.06
CA SER A 143 -6.00 -15.25 12.03
C SER A 143 -5.24 -13.97 12.41
N ALA A 144 -5.41 -13.52 13.66
CA ALA A 144 -4.73 -12.35 14.19
C ALA A 144 -3.22 -12.57 14.38
N SER A 145 -2.80 -13.75 14.85
CA SER A 145 -1.38 -14.06 15.04
C SER A 145 -0.63 -14.10 13.71
N LEU A 146 -1.23 -14.67 12.66
CA LEU A 146 -0.67 -14.69 11.32
C LEU A 146 -0.57 -13.31 10.70
N TRP A 147 -1.58 -12.47 10.92
CA TRP A 147 -1.53 -11.08 10.50
C TRP A 147 -0.40 -10.32 11.19
N ARG A 148 -0.23 -10.50 12.51
CA ARG A 148 0.90 -9.92 13.26
C ARG A 148 2.24 -10.44 12.76
N ALA A 149 2.37 -11.74 12.50
CA ALA A 149 3.58 -12.34 11.96
C ALA A 149 3.95 -11.70 10.60
N TYR A 150 2.98 -11.62 9.68
CA TYR A 150 3.14 -10.96 8.37
C TYR A 150 3.62 -9.50 8.53
N LEU A 151 2.96 -8.72 9.38
CA LEU A 151 3.34 -7.33 9.64
C LEU A 151 4.76 -7.22 10.21
N SER A 152 5.13 -8.09 11.15
CA SER A 152 6.45 -8.07 11.78
C SER A 152 7.57 -8.38 10.77
N GLU A 153 7.34 -9.29 9.84
CA GLU A 153 8.31 -9.68 8.80
C GLU A 153 8.48 -8.56 7.77
N HIS A 154 7.38 -7.94 7.33
CA HIS A 154 7.41 -7.02 6.19
C HIS A 154 7.68 -5.57 6.59
N THR A 155 7.32 -5.15 7.81
CA THR A 155 7.59 -3.78 8.31
C THR A 155 9.09 -3.57 8.60
N ARG A 156 9.81 -4.65 8.97
CA ARG A 156 11.26 -4.62 9.23
C ARG A 156 12.11 -4.81 7.96
N SER A 157 11.50 -5.14 6.83
CA SER A 157 12.25 -5.47 5.63
C SER A 157 12.86 -4.22 4.97
N LYS A 158 14.19 -4.23 4.77
CA LYS A 158 14.94 -3.23 3.98
C LYS A 158 14.40 -3.09 2.54
N THR A 159 13.70 -4.12 2.03
CA THR A 159 13.04 -4.10 0.72
C THR A 159 11.79 -3.23 0.65
N ALA A 160 11.22 -2.81 1.79
CA ALA A 160 10.01 -1.99 1.82
C ALA A 160 10.20 -0.65 1.09
N HIS A 161 11.42 -0.08 1.15
CA HIS A 161 11.76 1.16 0.47
C HIS A 161 12.14 0.96 -1.00
N ARG A 162 12.39 -0.26 -1.51
CA ARG A 162 12.83 -0.56 -2.90
C ARG A 162 13.73 0.51 -3.55
N GLY A 163 14.73 1.02 -2.82
CA GLY A 163 15.67 2.04 -3.31
C GLY A 163 15.12 3.48 -3.32
N LEU A 164 14.07 3.78 -2.55
CA LEU A 164 13.58 5.14 -2.31
C LEU A 164 14.54 5.90 -1.39
N SER A 165 14.66 7.21 -1.62
CA SER A 165 15.36 8.12 -0.72
C SER A 165 14.51 8.38 0.53
N GLY A 166 14.70 7.56 1.57
CA GLY A 166 14.05 7.74 2.88
C GLY A 166 12.77 6.93 3.09
N LYS A 167 12.08 7.22 4.21
CA LYS A 167 10.84 6.52 4.59
C LYS A 167 9.62 7.20 3.95
N PRO A 168 8.88 6.50 3.07
CA PRO A 168 7.70 7.07 2.44
C PRO A 168 6.58 7.28 3.44
N VAL A 169 5.72 8.27 3.17
CA VAL A 169 4.60 8.65 4.02
C VAL A 169 3.60 7.50 4.20
N ALA A 170 3.41 6.67 3.17
CA ALA A 170 2.60 5.47 3.26
C ALA A 170 3.05 4.53 4.38
N LEU A 171 4.34 4.53 4.76
CA LEU A 171 4.89 3.70 5.83
C LEU A 171 4.96 4.40 7.20
N SER A 172 4.68 5.71 7.30
CA SER A 172 4.78 6.44 8.58
C SER A 172 3.58 6.19 9.50
N SER A 173 2.37 6.06 8.95
CA SER A 173 1.14 5.83 9.72
C SER A 173 0.94 4.35 10.11
N PRO A 174 0.16 4.03 11.16
CA PRO A 174 -0.23 2.65 11.45
C PRO A 174 -1.10 2.04 10.33
N TRP A 175 -1.22 0.71 10.30
CA TRP A 175 -2.12 0.04 9.37
C TRP A 175 -3.57 0.17 9.84
N GLY A 176 -4.47 0.63 8.98
CA GLY A 176 -5.89 0.73 9.32
C GLY A 176 -6.77 1.22 8.17
N PRO A 177 -8.10 1.21 8.36
CA PRO A 177 -9.05 1.64 7.33
C PRO A 177 -8.89 3.12 6.97
N ASN A 178 -8.30 3.93 7.85
CA ASN A 178 -7.97 5.34 7.59
C ASN A 178 -7.05 5.51 6.38
N ASN A 179 -6.21 4.52 6.07
CA ASN A 179 -5.34 4.56 4.90
C ASN A 179 -6.11 4.68 3.60
N PHE A 180 -7.16 3.88 3.47
CA PHE A 180 -8.02 3.91 2.30
C PHE A 180 -9.06 5.05 2.34
N ARG A 181 -9.56 5.43 3.52
CA ARG A 181 -10.56 6.53 3.65
C ARG A 181 -10.11 7.87 3.06
N ARG A 182 -8.80 8.14 3.00
CA ARG A 182 -8.24 9.38 2.42
C ARG A 182 -8.53 9.56 0.94
N TYR A 183 -8.81 8.47 0.22
CA TYR A 183 -9.07 8.48 -1.21
C TYR A 183 -10.56 8.69 -1.54
N ARG A 184 -11.42 8.78 -0.53
CA ARG A 184 -12.85 8.95 -0.72
C ARG A 184 -13.15 10.31 -1.37
N GLY A 185 -13.97 10.31 -2.41
CA GLY A 185 -14.33 11.52 -3.15
C GLY A 185 -13.25 12.06 -4.09
N LEU A 186 -12.06 11.43 -4.14
CA LEU A 186 -11.04 11.79 -5.10
C LEU A 186 -11.37 11.22 -6.49
N SER A 187 -11.12 12.03 -7.53
CA SER A 187 -11.13 11.56 -8.91
C SER A 187 -10.06 10.50 -9.16
N ARG A 188 -10.12 9.85 -10.31
CA ARG A 188 -9.13 8.84 -10.70
C ARG A 188 -7.72 9.42 -10.76
N ALA A 189 -7.54 10.53 -11.46
CA ALA A 189 -6.25 11.24 -11.54
C ALA A 189 -5.73 11.67 -10.16
N GLN A 190 -6.60 12.25 -9.32
CA GLN A 190 -6.26 12.65 -7.95
C GLN A 190 -5.83 11.45 -7.09
N SER A 191 -6.56 10.35 -7.15
CA SER A 191 -6.23 9.13 -6.41
C SER A 191 -4.87 8.58 -6.82
N THR A 192 -4.60 8.53 -8.13
CA THR A 192 -3.35 8.02 -8.69
C THR A 192 -2.16 8.85 -8.24
N ILE A 193 -2.19 10.17 -8.45
CA ILE A 193 -1.08 11.05 -8.07
C ILE A 193 -0.86 11.04 -6.56
N PHE A 194 -1.94 11.04 -5.78
CA PHE A 194 -1.87 11.05 -4.33
C PHE A 194 -1.26 9.74 -3.80
N PHE A 195 -1.64 8.61 -4.40
CA PHE A 195 -1.04 7.31 -4.11
C PHE A 195 0.47 7.33 -4.38
N GLN A 196 0.90 7.88 -5.52
CA GLN A 196 2.32 8.02 -5.86
C GLN A 196 3.06 8.95 -4.89
N CYS A 197 2.46 10.09 -4.52
CA CYS A 197 3.01 11.03 -3.53
C CYS A 197 3.25 10.35 -2.17
N ARG A 198 2.29 9.55 -1.70
CA ARG A 198 2.38 8.86 -0.41
C ARG A 198 3.39 7.72 -0.44
N THR A 199 3.42 6.94 -1.51
CA THR A 199 4.29 5.78 -1.62
C THR A 199 5.72 6.12 -2.06
N GLY A 200 5.93 7.28 -2.69
CA GLY A 200 7.20 7.71 -3.25
C GLY A 200 7.57 6.99 -4.56
N PHE A 201 6.75 6.05 -5.02
CA PHE A 201 6.87 5.43 -6.33
C PHE A 201 6.26 6.37 -7.36
N ILE A 202 7.03 7.39 -7.74
CA ILE A 202 6.58 8.54 -8.51
C ILE A 202 7.57 8.86 -9.63
N GLY A 203 7.11 9.49 -10.72
CA GLY A 203 7.91 9.86 -11.88
C GLY A 203 8.88 11.03 -11.64
N LEU A 204 9.46 11.16 -10.44
CA LEU A 204 10.44 12.21 -10.12
C LEU A 204 11.87 11.66 -10.19
N ASN A 205 12.84 12.53 -10.49
CA ASN A 205 14.23 12.14 -10.73
C ASN A 205 14.85 11.35 -9.57
N SER A 206 14.48 11.61 -8.32
CA SER A 206 14.99 10.84 -7.17
C SER A 206 14.64 9.36 -7.24
N TYR A 207 13.50 9.01 -7.84
CA TYR A 207 13.06 7.64 -8.05
C TYR A 207 13.59 7.05 -9.37
N LEU A 208 13.70 7.87 -10.42
CA LEU A 208 14.09 7.45 -11.77
C LEU A 208 15.59 7.24 -11.94
N HIS A 209 16.43 8.08 -11.34
CA HIS A 209 17.89 8.03 -11.52
C HIS A 209 18.53 6.70 -11.08
N PRO A 210 18.21 6.11 -9.89
CA PRO A 210 18.73 4.80 -9.51
C PRO A 210 18.34 3.66 -10.47
N ARG A 211 17.33 3.90 -11.32
CA ARG A 211 16.83 2.95 -12.33
C ARG A 211 17.38 3.24 -13.73
N LYS A 212 18.30 4.22 -13.86
CA LYS A 212 18.89 4.69 -15.11
C LYS A 212 17.86 5.24 -16.11
N LEU A 213 16.82 5.88 -15.58
CA LEU A 213 15.73 6.49 -16.37
C LEU A 213 15.77 8.03 -16.33
N ALA A 214 16.68 8.60 -15.56
CA ALA A 214 16.99 10.01 -15.51
C ALA A 214 18.50 10.17 -15.35
N GLU A 215 19.06 11.22 -15.93
CA GLU A 215 20.51 11.50 -15.90
C GLU A 215 21.01 11.90 -14.51
N THR A 216 20.17 12.57 -13.71
CA THR A 216 20.51 13.00 -12.36
C THR A 216 19.36 12.71 -11.38
N SER A 217 19.66 12.61 -10.08
CA SER A 217 18.63 12.50 -9.03
C SER A 217 18.16 13.86 -8.49
N MET A 218 18.77 14.94 -8.97
CA MET A 218 18.56 16.30 -8.50
C MET A 218 17.30 16.92 -9.11
N CYS A 219 16.70 17.84 -8.36
CA CYS A 219 15.65 18.70 -8.87
C CYS A 219 16.26 19.70 -9.87
N PRO A 220 15.53 20.13 -10.91
CA PRO A 220 15.99 21.21 -11.81
C PRO A 220 16.38 22.51 -11.10
N CYS A 221 15.95 22.72 -9.86
CA CYS A 221 16.38 23.86 -9.04
C CYS A 221 17.82 23.76 -8.51
N GLY A 222 18.47 22.59 -8.59
CA GLY A 222 19.83 22.33 -8.12
C GLY A 222 20.01 22.17 -6.60
N LEU A 223 19.03 22.52 -5.77
CA LEU A 223 19.20 22.59 -4.30
C LEU A 223 19.06 21.26 -3.56
N ALA A 224 18.28 20.32 -4.09
CA ALA A 224 18.01 19.05 -3.42
C ALA A 224 17.63 17.96 -4.43
N LYS A 225 17.52 16.72 -3.93
CA LYS A 225 16.95 15.60 -4.70
C LYS A 225 15.51 15.93 -5.11
N HIS A 226 15.13 15.50 -6.30
CA HIS A 226 13.78 15.74 -6.84
C HIS A 226 12.74 14.83 -6.16
N THR A 227 12.35 15.17 -4.92
CA THR A 227 11.41 14.40 -4.11
C THR A 227 10.07 15.13 -3.96
N VAL A 228 9.01 14.38 -3.61
CA VAL A 228 7.69 14.92 -3.29
C VAL A 228 7.80 15.98 -2.19
N GLU A 229 8.52 15.67 -1.12
CA GLU A 229 8.75 16.59 0.00
C GLU A 229 9.41 17.89 -0.46
N HIS A 230 10.45 17.81 -1.30
CA HIS A 230 11.11 18.99 -1.83
C HIS A 230 10.14 19.86 -2.65
N LEU A 231 9.35 19.27 -3.56
CA LEU A 231 8.43 20.03 -4.40
C LEU A 231 7.34 20.73 -3.57
N PHE A 232 6.73 20.01 -2.62
CA PHE A 232 5.66 20.53 -1.78
C PHE A 232 6.12 21.59 -0.77
N LEU A 233 7.36 21.52 -0.30
CA LEU A 233 7.79 22.34 0.84
C LEU A 233 8.94 23.32 0.53
N ASP A 234 9.90 22.93 -0.31
CA ASP A 234 11.21 23.61 -0.41
C ASP A 234 11.48 24.24 -1.76
N CYS A 235 10.97 23.65 -2.85
CA CYS A 235 11.43 23.96 -4.19
C CYS A 235 11.24 25.45 -4.49
N PRO A 236 12.30 26.23 -4.78
CA PRO A 236 12.18 27.67 -5.01
C PRO A 236 11.41 27.96 -6.30
N LEU A 237 11.52 27.09 -7.32
CA LEU A 237 10.79 27.19 -8.58
C LEU A 237 9.27 27.13 -8.38
N LEU A 238 8.81 26.43 -7.35
CA LEU A 238 7.39 26.29 -7.01
C LEU A 238 6.95 27.25 -5.89
N ALA A 239 7.83 28.13 -5.40
CA ALA A 239 7.51 29.03 -4.29
C ALA A 239 6.35 29.98 -4.61
N LYS A 240 6.31 30.52 -5.84
CA LYS A 240 5.20 31.38 -6.29
C LYS A 240 3.88 30.62 -6.33
N ARG A 241 3.87 29.41 -6.93
CA ARG A 241 2.66 28.57 -7.03
C ARG A 241 2.13 28.17 -5.65
N ARG A 242 3.02 27.83 -4.71
CA ARG A 242 2.63 27.60 -3.30
C ARG A 242 2.05 28.83 -2.62
N LYS A 243 2.47 30.05 -3.02
CA LYS A 243 1.94 31.34 -2.54
C LYS A 243 0.60 31.72 -3.18
N ASP A 244 0.36 31.32 -4.41
CA ASP A 244 -0.85 31.67 -5.18
C ASP A 244 -2.04 30.74 -4.85
N ASP A 245 -1.79 29.46 -4.56
CA ASP A 245 -2.80 28.46 -4.15
C ASP A 245 -3.31 28.66 -2.71
N GLN A 246 -3.61 29.91 -2.35
CA GLN A 246 -3.95 30.36 -0.99
C GLN A 246 -5.15 29.65 -0.38
N ALA A 247 -6.00 28.94 -1.12
CA ALA A 247 -7.15 28.23 -0.58
C ALA A 247 -6.83 26.78 -0.14
N SER A 248 -5.96 26.06 -0.84
CA SER A 248 -5.72 24.62 -0.64
C SER A 248 -4.58 24.31 0.35
N VAL A 249 -3.71 25.27 0.64
CA VAL A 249 -2.58 25.12 1.58
C VAL A 249 -2.73 26.05 2.80
N ARG A 250 -3.89 26.71 2.96
CA ARG A 250 -4.14 27.74 3.99
C ARG A 250 -3.95 27.22 5.41
N GLU A 251 -4.41 26.00 5.72
CA GLU A 251 -4.19 25.36 7.03
C GLU A 251 -2.75 24.86 7.24
N CYS A 252 -2.01 24.61 6.16
CA CYS A 252 -0.57 24.30 6.25
C CYS A 252 0.31 25.55 6.43
N ARG A 253 -0.18 26.75 6.10
CA ARG A 253 0.58 28.02 6.24
C ARG A 253 0.64 28.55 7.66
N GLN A 254 -0.38 28.36 8.49
CA GLN A 254 -0.33 28.83 9.89
C GLN A 254 0.78 28.13 10.72
N HIS A 255 1.37 27.08 10.17
CA HIS A 255 2.48 26.32 10.76
C HIS A 255 3.76 26.37 9.91
N GLY A 256 3.90 27.28 8.95
CA GLY A 256 5.10 27.41 8.10
C GLY A 256 6.29 28.15 8.73
N SER A 257 6.45 28.11 10.05
CA SER A 257 7.62 28.70 10.74
C SER A 257 8.60 27.60 11.15
N LEU A 258 9.86 27.75 10.77
CA LEU A 258 10.95 27.01 11.41
C LEU A 258 11.00 27.47 12.87
N TYR A 259 10.80 26.56 13.82
CA TYR A 259 11.06 26.89 15.22
C TYR A 259 12.45 26.38 15.61
N LYS A 260 13.11 27.12 16.48
CA LYS A 260 14.40 26.74 17.04
C LYS A 260 14.13 25.66 18.10
N ALA A 261 14.52 24.43 17.81
CA ALA A 261 14.46 23.33 18.75
C ALA A 261 15.85 23.14 19.37
N ASN A 262 15.88 22.92 20.68
CA ASN A 262 17.12 22.66 21.41
C ASN A 262 17.11 21.20 21.87
N MET A 263 18.22 20.49 21.70
CA MET A 263 18.43 19.17 22.29
C MET A 263 19.74 19.17 23.04
N VAL A 264 19.72 18.60 24.24
CA VAL A 264 20.94 18.32 24.99
C VAL A 264 21.40 16.92 24.64
N ALA A 265 22.56 16.80 24.00
CA ALA A 265 23.22 15.53 23.77
C ALA A 265 24.65 15.64 24.31
N HIS A 266 25.08 14.67 25.11
CA HIS A 266 26.41 14.66 25.74
C HIS A 266 26.78 15.98 26.45
N GLY A 267 25.82 16.61 27.14
CA GLY A 267 26.05 17.85 27.87
C GLY A 267 26.18 19.12 27.02
N MET A 268 26.05 19.04 25.69
CA MET A 268 26.01 20.22 24.81
C MET A 268 24.58 20.54 24.36
N LEU A 269 24.21 21.81 24.44
CA LEU A 269 22.98 22.35 23.86
C LEU A 269 23.19 22.54 22.35
N ASN A 270 22.64 21.63 21.55
CA ASN A 270 22.57 21.81 20.10
C ASN A 270 21.25 22.47 19.72
N THR A 271 21.32 23.58 18.98
CA THR A 271 20.15 24.27 18.44
C THR A 271 19.98 23.93 16.97
N PHE A 272 18.79 23.48 16.57
CA PHE A 272 18.47 23.15 15.19
C PHE A 272 17.12 23.73 14.79
N TRP A 273 17.02 24.08 13.52
CA TRP A 273 15.78 24.58 12.93
C TRP A 273 14.91 23.41 12.51
N VAL A 274 13.75 23.26 13.15
CA VAL A 274 12.82 22.16 12.87
C VAL A 274 11.63 22.68 12.09
N ARG A 275 11.29 21.96 11.01
CA ARG A 275 10.05 22.24 10.26
C ARG A 275 8.84 21.92 11.11
N LYS A 276 7.94 22.88 11.23
CA LYS A 276 6.69 22.75 11.98
C LYS A 276 5.60 21.99 11.19
N VAL A 277 5.77 21.76 9.88
CA VAL A 277 4.92 20.89 9.05
C VAL A 277 5.74 19.80 8.37
N SER A 278 5.40 18.54 8.66
CA SER A 278 5.91 17.38 7.94
C SER A 278 5.06 17.12 6.69
N ILE A 279 5.69 16.66 5.60
CA ILE A 279 4.99 16.15 4.41
C ILE A 279 3.94 15.08 4.76
N ALA A 280 4.18 14.30 5.83
CA ALA A 280 3.22 13.31 6.30
C ALA A 280 1.92 13.94 6.84
N LYS A 281 2.00 15.10 7.49
CA LYS A 281 0.83 15.82 7.99
C LYS A 281 -0.01 16.35 6.83
N LEU A 282 0.64 17.03 5.88
CA LEU A 282 0.01 17.54 4.66
C LEU A 282 -0.75 16.44 3.91
N LEU A 283 -0.07 15.32 3.60
CA LEU A 283 -0.67 14.21 2.86
C LEU A 283 -1.64 13.35 3.68
N ASN A 284 -1.76 13.54 5.00
CA ASN A 284 -2.73 12.82 5.81
C ASN A 284 -4.00 13.62 6.04
N ASP A 285 -3.85 14.93 6.25
CA ASP A 285 -4.93 15.83 6.65
C ASP A 285 -5.63 16.46 5.43
N PHE A 286 -4.90 16.68 4.32
CA PHE A 286 -5.40 17.41 3.13
C PHE A 286 -5.21 16.63 1.82
N PRO A 287 -5.91 15.49 1.64
CA PRO A 287 -5.73 14.63 0.47
C PRO A 287 -6.18 15.29 -0.84
N TYR A 288 -7.30 16.02 -0.83
CA TYR A 288 -7.86 16.66 -2.02
C TYR A 288 -6.94 17.76 -2.53
N GLU A 289 -6.56 18.67 -1.63
CA GLU A 289 -5.72 19.82 -1.89
C GLU A 289 -4.33 19.40 -2.38
N ALA A 290 -3.71 18.44 -1.69
CA ALA A 290 -2.41 17.93 -2.08
C ALA A 290 -2.45 17.24 -3.45
N SER A 291 -3.51 16.46 -3.72
CA SER A 291 -3.66 15.78 -5.01
C SER A 291 -3.88 16.75 -6.17
N MET A 292 -4.75 17.75 -5.99
CA MET A 292 -4.97 18.81 -6.98
C MET A 292 -3.68 19.58 -7.25
N TRP A 293 -3.02 20.02 -6.19
CA TRP A 293 -1.77 20.75 -6.32
C TRP A 293 -0.72 19.93 -7.07
N ALA A 294 -0.57 18.64 -6.76
CA ALA A 294 0.36 17.77 -7.46
C ALA A 294 0.02 17.64 -8.96
N ILE A 295 -1.26 17.52 -9.34
CA ILE A 295 -1.69 17.46 -10.75
C ILE A 295 -1.20 18.68 -11.53
N HIS A 296 -1.38 19.88 -10.97
CA HIS A 296 -1.03 21.13 -11.67
C HIS A 296 0.48 21.41 -11.69
N ASN A 297 1.24 20.83 -10.75
CA ASN A 297 2.62 21.26 -10.48
C ASN A 297 3.70 20.23 -10.78
N PHE A 298 3.38 18.94 -10.78
CA PHE A 298 4.38 17.91 -11.07
C PHE A 298 4.58 17.68 -12.57
N GLY A 299 3.76 18.32 -13.42
CA GLY A 299 3.87 18.29 -14.88
C GLY A 299 3.15 17.10 -15.54
N LEU A 300 2.55 17.32 -16.71
CA LEU A 300 1.72 16.35 -17.45
C LEU A 300 2.48 15.10 -17.91
N GLY A 301 3.80 15.20 -18.11
CA GLY A 301 4.66 14.07 -18.45
C GLY A 301 4.60 12.95 -17.40
N GLN A 302 4.18 13.24 -16.16
CA GLN A 302 4.00 12.22 -15.14
C GLN A 302 2.82 11.29 -15.41
N PHE A 303 1.72 11.76 -16.01
CA PHE A 303 0.55 10.95 -16.28
C PHE A 303 0.67 10.14 -17.58
N GLU A 304 1.27 10.72 -18.62
CA GLU A 304 1.65 9.97 -19.83
C GLU A 304 2.66 8.86 -19.50
N TRP A 305 3.65 9.17 -18.66
CA TRP A 305 4.61 8.18 -18.13
C TRP A 305 3.94 7.12 -17.26
N THR A 306 2.94 7.50 -16.47
CA THR A 306 2.16 6.55 -15.66
C THR A 306 1.35 5.61 -16.54
N ASP A 307 0.66 6.10 -17.58
CA ASP A 307 -0.09 5.25 -18.50
C ASP A 307 0.80 4.26 -19.27
N VAL A 308 1.99 4.70 -19.67
CA VAL A 308 3.00 3.85 -20.36
C VAL A 308 3.63 2.81 -19.43
N HIS A 309 3.90 3.17 -18.17
CA HIS A 309 4.60 2.30 -17.21
C HIS A 309 3.70 1.62 -16.16
N MET A 310 2.38 1.83 -16.20
CA MET A 310 1.44 1.13 -15.30
C MET A 310 1.47 -0.39 -15.53
N LEU A 311 1.59 -0.83 -16.78
CA LEU A 311 1.51 -2.24 -17.14
C LEU A 311 2.84 -2.98 -17.03
N ASN A 312 3.92 -2.37 -17.50
CA ASN A 312 5.25 -3.01 -17.59
C ASN A 312 6.23 -2.50 -16.53
N GLY A 313 5.91 -1.38 -15.88
CA GLY A 313 6.82 -0.67 -14.98
C GLY A 313 7.94 0.06 -15.74
N PRO A 314 8.67 0.96 -15.05
CA PRO A 314 9.93 1.51 -15.55
C PRO A 314 10.96 0.39 -15.79
N SER A 315 11.42 0.20 -17.03
CA SER A 315 12.38 -0.85 -17.38
C SER A 315 13.22 -0.48 -18.60
N ILE A 316 14.53 -0.71 -18.53
CA ILE A 316 15.50 -0.51 -19.63
C ILE A 316 15.23 -1.48 -20.81
N LYS A 317 14.58 -2.62 -20.56
CA LYS A 317 14.31 -3.66 -21.58
C LYS A 317 13.26 -3.27 -22.64
N HIS A 318 12.55 -2.15 -22.45
CA HIS A 318 11.58 -1.62 -23.41
C HIS A 318 11.88 -0.12 -23.64
N PRO A 319 12.97 0.21 -24.36
CA PRO A 319 13.37 1.59 -24.63
C PRO A 319 12.34 2.33 -25.50
N ASP A 320 11.55 1.62 -26.31
CA ASP A 320 10.50 2.19 -27.17
C ASP A 320 9.34 2.84 -26.39
N LEU A 321 9.27 2.58 -25.08
CA LEU A 321 8.35 3.21 -24.13
C LEU A 321 8.99 4.37 -23.35
N LEU A 322 10.27 4.67 -23.63
CA LEU A 322 11.04 5.78 -23.09
C LEU A 322 11.37 6.72 -24.25
N PHE A 323 10.50 7.71 -24.47
CA PHE A 323 10.73 8.92 -25.27
C PHE A 323 11.47 8.75 -26.62
N ALA A 324 10.70 8.80 -27.70
CA ALA A 324 11.17 9.41 -28.95
C ALA A 324 10.72 10.89 -28.96
N GLY A 325 11.69 11.81 -28.81
CA GLY A 325 11.55 13.28 -29.01
C GLY A 325 10.71 14.00 -27.94
N THR A 326 11.05 15.18 -27.42
CA THR A 326 11.92 16.28 -27.85
C THR A 326 12.45 17.03 -26.65
#